data_AF-A0A402DKU1-F1
#
_entry.id   AF-A0A402DKU1-F1
#
_cell.length_a   1.000
_cell.length_b   1.000
_cell.length_c   1.000
_cell.angle_alpha   90.00
_cell.angle_beta   90.00
_cell.angle_gamma   90.00
#
_symmetry.space_group_name_H-M   'P 1'
#
loop_
_entity.id
_entity.type
_entity.pdbx_description
1 polymer ?
#
loop_
_entity_poly.entity_id
_entity_poly.type
_entity_poly.pdbx_seq_one_letter_code
_entity_poly.pdbx_strand_id
1 'polypeptide(L)' 'MTRVVTLEDALEIVKQLSPLDKVRLIEKVTPDIKQQLAVTTHQPRKSLRGLWRGANISDADIADVKQQIGANFPREDI' A
#
# COMPACT_ATOMS: atom_id res chain seq x y z
N MET A 1 11.58 -2.78 -35.61
CA MET A 1 10.18 -2.65 -35.16
C MET A 1 10.13 -3.03 -33.70
N THR A 2 9.79 -2.10 -32.81
CA THR A 2 9.58 -2.38 -31.38
C THR A 2 8.24 -3.11 -31.23
N ARG A 3 8.30 -4.43 -30.99
CA ARG A 3 7.10 -5.21 -30.67
C ARG A 3 6.66 -4.82 -29.26
N VAL A 4 5.46 -4.26 -29.15
CA VAL A 4 4.81 -4.06 -27.85
C VAL A 4 4.42 -5.45 -27.34
N VAL A 5 5.11 -5.91 -26.29
CA VAL A 5 4.80 -7.17 -25.62
C VAL A 5 3.70 -6.89 -24.61
N THR A 6 2.57 -7.58 -24.73
CA THR A 6 1.46 -7.48 -23.77
C THR A 6 1.70 -8.38 -22.57
N LEU A 7 0.94 -8.18 -21.49
CA LEU A 7 1.01 -9.07 -20.32
C LEU A 7 0.61 -10.50 -20.70
N GLU A 8 -0.40 -10.63 -21.55
CA GLU A 8 -0.93 -11.91 -22.03
C GLU A 8 0.15 -12.67 -22.83
N ASP A 9 0.86 -11.98 -23.73
CA ASP A 9 1.98 -12.55 -24.48
C ASP A 9 3.08 -13.06 -23.54
N ALA A 10 3.40 -12.30 -22.49
CA ALA A 10 4.40 -12.69 -21.51
C ALA A 10 3.94 -13.90 -20.68
N LEU A 11 2.67 -13.95 -20.28
CA LEU A 11 2.11 -15.06 -19.49
C LEU A 11 2.14 -16.39 -20.28
N GLU A 12 1.86 -16.36 -21.58
CA GLU A 12 1.95 -17.56 -22.43
C GLU A 12 3.39 -18.13 -22.46
N ILE A 13 4.39 -17.26 -22.46
CA ILE A 13 5.80 -17.67 -22.43
C ILE A 13 6.17 -18.22 -21.04
N VAL A 14 5.76 -17.51 -19.96
CA VAL A 14 6.06 -17.91 -18.58
C VAL A 14 5.45 -19.26 -18.24
N LYS A 15 4.26 -19.59 -18.77
CA LYS A 15 3.62 -20.90 -18.58
C LYS A 15 4.52 -22.07 -18.98
N GLN A 16 5.32 -21.90 -20.04
CA GLN A 16 6.22 -22.92 -20.60
C GLN A 16 7.48 -23.14 -19.76
N LEU A 17 7.78 -22.24 -18.80
CA LEU A 17 8.95 -22.38 -17.93
C LEU A 17 8.76 -23.51 -16.91
N SER A 18 9.88 -24.11 -16.52
CA SER A 18 9.93 -25.03 -15.39
C SER A 18 9.52 -24.31 -14.09
N PRO A 19 9.04 -25.03 -13.06
CA PRO A 19 8.73 -24.42 -11.77
C PRO A 19 9.90 -23.63 -11.17
N LEU A 20 11.12 -24.15 -11.29
CA LEU A 20 12.34 -23.50 -10.81
C LEU A 20 12.62 -22.19 -11.55
N ASP A 21 12.44 -22.16 -12.87
CA ASP A 21 12.69 -20.97 -13.67
C ASP A 21 11.61 -19.90 -13.48
N LYS A 22 10.37 -20.30 -13.15
CA LYS A 22 9.32 -19.36 -12.72
C LYS A 22 9.73 -18.64 -11.43
N VAL A 23 10.30 -19.36 -10.46
CA VAL A 23 10.80 -18.74 -9.22
C VAL A 23 11.95 -17.77 -9.51
N ARG A 24 12.92 -18.18 -10.34
CA ARG A 24 14.04 -17.31 -10.76
C ARG A 24 13.57 -16.06 -11.50
N LEU A 25 12.51 -16.17 -12.30
CA LEU A 25 11.91 -15.02 -12.97
C LEU A 25 11.33 -14.03 -11.96
N ILE A 26 10.59 -14.52 -10.95
CA ILE A 26 10.05 -13.67 -9.87
C ILE A 26 11.19 -12.96 -9.15
N GLU A 27 12.26 -13.67 -8.79
CA GLU A 27 13.43 -13.10 -8.13
C GLU A 27 14.08 -11.97 -8.94
N LYS A 28 14.16 -12.12 -10.27
CA LYS A 28 14.76 -11.12 -11.15
C LYS A 28 13.87 -9.90 -11.41
N VAL A 29 12.56 -10.10 -11.51
CA VAL A 29 11.60 -9.02 -11.86
C VAL A 29 11.19 -8.21 -10.62
N THR A 30 11.19 -8.82 -9.43
CA THR A 30 10.75 -8.16 -8.19
C THR A 30 11.53 -6.88 -7.84
N PRO A 31 12.88 -6.83 -7.93
CA PRO A 31 13.65 -5.61 -7.65
C PRO A 31 13.25 -4.43 -8.54
N ASP A 32 13.04 -4.68 -9.83
CA ASP A 32 12.66 -3.65 -10.80
C ASP A 32 11.29 -3.06 -10.47
N ILE A 33 10.32 -3.93 -10.14
CA ILE A 33 8.99 -3.49 -9.68
C ILE A 33 9.13 -2.65 -8.41
N LYS A 34 9.92 -3.10 -7.43
CA LYS A 34 10.13 -2.35 -6.18
C LYS A 34 10.74 -0.97 -6.43
N GLN A 35 11.71 -0.86 -7.33
CA GLN A 35 12.31 0.43 -7.68
C GLN A 35 11.29 1.37 -8.33
N GLN A 36 10.51 0.88 -9.29
CA GLN A 36 9.47 1.67 -9.96
C GLN A 36 8.38 2.12 -8.98
N LEU A 37 7.96 1.27 -8.05
CA LEU A 37 6.97 1.60 -7.02
C LEU A 37 7.52 2.54 -5.94
N ALA A 38 8.82 2.42 -5.60
CA ALA A 38 9.48 3.32 -4.66
C ALA A 38 9.50 4.77 -5.19
N VAL A 39 9.74 4.96 -6.49
CA VAL A 39 9.69 6.29 -7.12
C VAL A 39 8.30 6.92 -6.98
N THR A 40 7.23 6.12 -7.07
CA THR A 40 5.84 6.60 -6.94
C THR A 40 5.44 6.92 -5.50
N THR A 41 6.09 6.33 -4.50
CA THR A 41 5.72 6.48 -3.07
C THR A 41 6.49 7.59 -2.33
N HIS A 42 7.51 8.18 -2.94
CA HIS A 42 8.28 9.27 -2.35
C HIS A 42 7.62 10.65 -2.50
N GLN A 43 6.34 10.78 -2.14
CA GLN A 43 5.87 12.10 -1.70
C GLN A 43 6.54 12.39 -0.35
N PRO A 44 7.23 13.55 -0.18
CA PRO A 44 7.83 13.89 1.10
C PRO A 44 6.72 13.90 2.16
N ARG A 45 6.91 13.08 3.21
CA ARG A 45 5.97 13.03 4.34
C ARG A 45 5.84 14.44 4.91
N LYS A 46 4.65 15.02 4.83
CA LYS A 46 4.36 16.28 5.50
C LYS A 46 4.30 16.02 7.00
N SER A 47 5.07 16.77 7.77
CA SER A 47 4.99 16.73 9.23
C SER A 47 3.60 17.22 9.67
N LEU A 48 2.90 16.41 10.45
CA LEU A 48 1.66 16.83 11.13
C LEU A 48 1.96 17.55 12.47
N ARG A 49 3.24 17.77 12.78
CA ARG A 49 3.64 18.48 14.01
C ARG A 49 3.09 19.91 13.96
N GLY A 50 2.26 20.24 14.94
CA GLY A 50 1.63 21.56 15.04
C GLY A 50 0.30 21.68 14.31
N LEU A 51 -0.25 20.58 13.75
CA LEU A 51 -1.61 20.57 13.18
C LEU A 51 -2.66 21.03 14.20
N TRP A 52 -2.45 20.70 15.48
CA TRP A 52 -3.32 21.06 16.59
C TRP A 52 -2.97 22.40 17.25
N ARG A 53 -2.03 23.18 16.70
CA ARG A 53 -1.65 24.47 17.29
C ARG A 53 -2.85 25.43 17.24
N GLY A 54 -3.30 25.90 18.40
CA GLY A 54 -4.46 26.79 18.52
C GLY A 54 -5.80 26.06 18.57
N ALA A 55 -5.81 24.73 18.47
CA ALA A 55 -7.00 23.95 18.80
C ALA A 55 -7.18 23.97 20.32
N ASN A 56 -8.33 24.42 20.78
CA ASN A 56 -8.73 24.33 22.18
C ASN A 56 -9.66 23.13 22.32
N ILE A 57 -9.08 21.98 22.63
CA ILE A 57 -9.80 20.71 22.77
C ILE A 57 -9.73 20.34 24.24
N SER A 58 -10.90 20.27 24.87
CA SER A 58 -11.02 19.86 26.26
C SER A 58 -11.05 18.34 26.39
N ASP A 59 -10.81 17.85 27.60
CA ASP A 59 -10.94 16.43 27.91
C ASP A 59 -12.38 15.92 27.70
N ALA A 60 -13.38 16.79 27.88
CA ALA A 60 -14.78 16.49 27.62
C ALA A 60 -15.05 16.26 26.13
N ASP A 61 -14.51 17.12 25.25
CA ASP A 61 -14.63 16.96 23.80
C ASP A 61 -14.04 15.60 23.34
N ILE A 62 -12.93 15.19 23.94
CA ILE A 62 -12.30 13.89 23.65
C ILE A 62 -13.14 12.73 24.16
N ALA A 63 -13.72 12.85 25.35
CA ALA A 63 -14.56 11.82 25.95
C ALA A 63 -15.85 11.59 25.13
N ASP A 64 -16.51 12.67 24.70
CA ASP A 64 -17.72 12.61 23.89
C ASP A 64 -17.48 11.89 22.56
N VAL A 65 -16.40 12.25 21.86
CA VAL A 65 -16.04 11.61 20.58
C VAL A 65 -15.68 10.13 20.77
N LYS A 66 -14.95 9.78 21.84
CA LYS A 66 -14.63 8.38 22.15
C LYS A 66 -15.88 7.54 22.40
N GLN A 67 -16.87 8.09 23.11
CA GLN A 67 -18.14 7.41 23.36
C GLN A 67 -18.91 7.19 22.05
N GLN A 68 -18.97 8.20 21.18
CA GLN A 68 -19.66 8.11 19.88
C GLN A 68 -19.01 7.10 18.94
N ILE A 69 -17.67 7.09 18.83
CA ILE A 69 -16.94 6.12 18.00
C ILE A 69 -17.05 4.72 18.59
N GLY A 70 -16.89 4.58 19.91
CA GLY A 70 -16.97 3.29 20.59
C GLY A 70 -18.35 2.64 20.57
N ALA A 71 -19.42 3.42 20.37
CA ALA A 71 -20.78 2.93 20.19
C ALA A 71 -21.03 2.31 18.81
N ASN A 72 -20.38 2.83 17.76
CA ASN A 72 -20.50 2.37 16.38
C ASN A 72 -19.34 1.46 15.93
N PHE A 73 -18.44 1.11 16.85
CA PHE A 73 -17.31 0.25 16.54
C PHE A 73 -17.82 -1.20 16.40
N PRO A 74 -17.56 -1.88 15.26
CA PRO A 74 -18.00 -3.26 15.09
C PRO A 74 -17.29 -4.13 16.13
N ARG A 75 -18.06 -4.67 17.08
CA ARG A 75 -17.58 -5.58 18.14
C ARG A 75 -17.85 -7.06 17.81
N GLU A 76 -18.04 -7.36 16.54
CA GLU A 76 -18.16 -8.75 16.07
C GLU A 76 -16.77 -9.40 16.10
N ASP A 77 -16.32 -9.73 17.31
CA ASP A 77 -15.25 -10.70 17.62
C ASP A 77 -15.28 -10.92 19.15
N ILE A 78 -16.26 -11.71 19.62
CA ILE A 78 -16.11 -12.58 20.79
C ILE A 78 -16.74 -13.93 20.45
#